data_AF-A0A7X7PFZ1-F1
#
_entry.id   AF-A0A7X7PFZ1-F1
#
_cell.length_a   1.000
_cell.length_b   1.000
_cell.length_c   1.000
_cell.angle_alpha   90.00
_cell.angle_beta   90.00
_cell.angle_gamma   90.00
#
_symmetry.space_group_name_H-M   'P 1'
#
loop_
_entity.id
_entity.type
_entity.pdbx_description
1 polymer ?
#
loop_
_entity_poly.entity_id
_entity_poly.type
_entity_poly.pdbx_seq_one_letter_code
_entity_poly.pdbx_strand_id
1 'polypeptide(L)' 'MAARPPQNTTALVAGFGIGILWLIMAGLSLWSSIRGYANERWDWGLAWAIIGVLLLAAGLSAMIGTWWHQTRVKQPE' A
#
# COMPACT_ATOMS: atom_id res chain seq x y z
N MET A 1 14.89 32.96 -14.29
CA MET A 1 15.08 31.51 -14.01
C MET A 1 14.36 31.20 -12.71
N ALA A 2 13.12 30.70 -12.77
CA ALA A 2 12.39 30.31 -11.56
C ALA A 2 13.05 29.05 -10.98
N ALA A 3 13.49 29.13 -9.72
CA ALA A 3 14.04 27.98 -9.02
C ALA A 3 12.97 26.88 -8.96
N ARG A 4 13.30 25.65 -9.40
CA ARG A 4 12.40 24.49 -9.22
C ARG A 4 12.02 24.39 -7.74
N PRO A 5 10.73 24.26 -7.39
CA PRO A 5 10.38 23.95 -6.02
C PRO A 5 11.10 22.65 -5.63
N PRO A 6 11.66 22.57 -4.42
CA PRO A 6 12.37 21.38 -3.98
C PRO A 6 11.43 20.19 -4.11
N GLN A 7 11.92 19.13 -4.76
CA GLN A 7 11.23 17.85 -4.76
C GLN A 7 11.04 17.46 -3.30
N ASN A 8 9.78 17.41 -2.82
CA ASN A 8 9.50 16.99 -1.44
C ASN A 8 9.72 15.49 -1.32
N THR A 9 10.99 15.10 -1.22
CA THR A 9 11.48 13.73 -1.03
C THR A 9 10.83 13.10 0.19
N THR A 10 10.57 13.89 1.23
CA THR A 10 9.84 13.48 2.44
C THR A 10 8.45 12.91 2.13
N ALA A 11 7.66 13.58 1.28
CA ALA A 11 6.33 13.12 0.91
C ALA A 11 6.38 11.83 0.06
N LEU A 12 7.39 11.70 -0.79
CA LEU A 12 7.59 10.50 -1.61
C LEU A 12 8.01 9.30 -0.75
N VAL A 13 8.97 9.49 0.16
CA VAL A 13 9.43 8.47 1.10
C VAL A 13 8.30 8.06 2.05
N ALA A 14 7.52 9.01 2.56
CA ALA A 14 6.37 8.70 3.42
C ALA A 14 5.30 7.89 2.67
N GLY A 15 4.93 8.29 1.45
CA GLY A 15 3.92 7.60 0.66
C GLY A 15 4.32 6.16 0.30
N PHE A 16 5.57 5.95 -0.12
CA PHE A 16 6.11 4.60 -0.35
C PHE A 16 6.25 3.81 0.95
N GLY A 17 6.68 4.43 2.05
CA GLY A 17 6.80 3.77 3.35
C GLY A 17 5.46 3.24 3.87
N ILE A 18 4.41 4.05 3.79
CA ILE A 18 3.04 3.64 4.15
C ILE A 18 2.56 2.53 3.21
N GLY A 19 2.80 2.66 1.90
CA GLY A 19 2.44 1.64 0.92
C GLY A 19 3.08 0.28 1.22
N ILE A 20 4.39 0.27 1.50
CA ILE A 20 5.14 -0.94 1.86
C ILE A 20 4.60 -1.53 3.17
N LEU A 21 4.33 -0.71 4.18
CA LEU A 21 3.75 -1.18 5.44
C LEU A 21 2.42 -1.91 5.22
N TRP A 22 1.53 -1.35 4.40
CA TRP A 22 0.27 -2.00 4.04
C TRP A 22 0.45 -3.28 3.24
N LEU A 23 1.43 -3.35 2.35
CA LEU A 23 1.74 -4.59 1.62
C LEU A 23 2.29 -5.70 2.55
N ILE A 24 3.14 -5.34 3.52
CA ILE A 24 3.64 -6.29 4.52
C ILE A 24 2.47 -6.83 5.36
N MET A 25 1.61 -5.95 5.86
CA MET A 25 0.44 -6.36 6.63
C MET A 25 -0.54 -7.19 5.79
N ALA A 26 -0.73 -6.86 4.51
CA ALA A 26 -1.52 -7.66 3.58
C ALA A 26 -0.95 -9.07 3.45
N GLY A 27 0.36 -9.21 3.25
CA GLY A 27 1.03 -10.51 3.17
C GLY A 27 0.86 -11.35 4.44
N LEU A 28 1.03 -10.75 5.61
CA LEU A 28 0.82 -11.42 6.90
C LEU A 28 -0.64 -11.85 7.10
N SER A 29 -1.58 -11.01 6.69
CA SER A 29 -3.02 -11.29 6.75
C SER A 29 -3.38 -12.47 5.84
N LEU A 30 -2.94 -12.46 4.57
CA LEU A 30 -3.19 -13.55 3.63
C LEU A 30 -2.53 -14.85 4.10
N TRP A 31 -1.34 -14.80 4.68
CA TRP A 31 -0.69 -15.96 5.27
C TRP A 31 -1.49 -16.54 6.45
N SER A 32 -2.00 -15.68 7.34
CA SER A 32 -2.90 -16.09 8.44
C SER A 32 -4.19 -16.70 7.92
N SER A 33 -4.75 -16.15 6.84
CA SER A 33 -5.94 -16.67 6.16
C SER A 33 -5.72 -18.09 5.62
N ILE A 34 -4.63 -18.32 4.90
CA ILE A 34 -4.26 -19.64 4.37
C ILE A 34 -4.14 -20.65 5.50
N ARG A 35 -3.50 -20.27 6.62
CA ARG A 35 -3.44 -21.12 7.82
C ARG A 35 -4.82 -21.36 8.44
N GLY A 36 -5.73 -20.40 8.40
CA GLY A 36 -7.12 -20.57 8.85
C GLY A 36 -7.84 -21.66 8.06
N TYR A 37 -7.79 -21.58 6.73
CA TYR A 37 -8.38 -22.58 5.85
C TYR A 37 -7.72 -23.96 5.99
N ALA A 38 -6.40 -24.01 6.15
CA ALA A 38 -5.66 -25.26 6.36
C ALA A 38 -6.02 -25.97 7.68
N ASN A 39 -6.52 -25.23 8.67
CA ASN A 39 -6.97 -25.75 9.97
C ASN A 39 -8.49 -25.89 10.07
N GLU A 40 -9.21 -25.91 8.93
CA GLU A 40 -10.68 -26.03 8.85
C GLU A 40 -11.45 -24.89 9.55
N ARG A 41 -10.77 -23.76 9.85
CA ARG A 41 -11.38 -22.57 10.46
C ARG A 41 -11.78 -21.57 9.39
N TRP A 42 -12.89 -21.86 8.71
CA TRP A 42 -13.38 -21.07 7.58
C TRP A 42 -13.69 -19.61 7.92
N ASP A 43 -14.26 -19.33 9.09
CA ASP A 43 -14.54 -17.96 9.55
C ASP A 43 -13.26 -17.13 9.71
N TRP A 44 -12.23 -17.76 10.29
CA TRP A 44 -10.91 -17.15 10.48
C TRP A 44 -10.22 -16.92 9.14
N GLY A 45 -10.24 -17.93 8.26
CA GLY A 45 -9.71 -17.85 6.91
C GLY A 45 -10.32 -16.68 6.13
N LEU A 46 -11.65 -16.59 6.14
CA LEU A 46 -12.38 -15.56 5.40
C LEU A 46 -12.11 -14.15 5.97
N ALA A 47 -12.12 -14.00 7.28
CA ALA A 47 -11.88 -12.71 7.94
C ALA A 47 -10.51 -12.13 7.51
N TRP A 48 -9.44 -12.93 7.62
CA TRP A 48 -8.10 -12.48 7.26
C TRP A 48 -7.88 -12.39 5.74
N ALA A 49 -8.64 -13.14 4.92
CA ALA A 49 -8.59 -13.01 3.46
C ALA A 49 -9.08 -11.62 3.04
N ILE A 50 -10.25 -11.22 3.53
CA ILE A 50 -10.87 -9.93 3.22
C ILE A 50 -9.95 -8.79 3.66
N ILE A 51 -9.45 -8.84 4.90
CA ILE A 51 -8.51 -7.84 5.42
C ILE A 51 -7.25 -7.78 4.55
N GLY A 52 -6.71 -8.92 4.16
CA GLY A 52 -5.50 -9.00 3.35
C GLY A 52 -5.68 -8.37 1.97
N VAL A 53 -6.80 -8.65 1.30
CA VAL A 53 -7.13 -8.07 -0.02
C VAL A 53 -7.33 -6.56 0.07
N LEU A 54 -8.03 -6.08 1.10
CA LEU A 54 -8.25 -4.64 1.31
C LEU A 54 -6.93 -3.90 1.59
N LEU A 55 -6.05 -4.47 2.42
CA LEU A 55 -4.72 -3.92 2.68
C LEU A 55 -3.85 -3.92 1.42
N LEU A 56 -3.94 -4.96 0.59
CA LEU A 56 -3.23 -5.03 -0.68
C LEU A 56 -3.65 -3.88 -1.60
N ALA A 57 -4.97 -3.68 -1.75
CA ALA A 57 -5.52 -2.58 -2.54
C ALA A 57 -5.07 -1.23 -1.99
N ALA A 58 -5.16 -1.02 -0.68
CA ALA A 58 -4.74 0.22 -0.02
C ALA A 58 -3.24 0.52 -0.22
N GLY A 59 -2.37 -0.50 -0.06
CA GLY A 59 -0.93 -0.36 -0.26
C GLY A 59 -0.58 0.00 -1.70
N LEU A 60 -1.19 -0.68 -2.68
CA LEU A 60 -1.02 -0.37 -4.10
C LEU A 60 -1.51 1.03 -4.45
N SER A 61 -2.70 1.42 -3.98
CA SER A 61 -3.25 2.76 -4.20
C SER A 61 -2.35 3.85 -3.61
N ALA A 62 -1.77 3.63 -2.42
CA ALA A 62 -0.84 4.58 -1.81
C ALA A 62 0.43 4.75 -2.66
N MET A 63 1.01 3.66 -3.17
CA MET A 63 2.20 3.71 -4.01
C MET A 63 1.93 4.39 -5.36
N ILE A 64 0.87 3.96 -6.06
CA ILE A 64 0.48 4.50 -7.36
C ILE A 64 0.08 5.97 -7.23
N GLY A 65 -0.70 6.32 -6.21
CA GLY A 65 -1.12 7.70 -5.94
C GLY A 65 0.07 8.61 -5.64
N THR A 66 1.03 8.14 -4.84
CA THR A 66 2.26 8.89 -4.54
C THR A 66 3.09 9.11 -5.80
N TRP A 67 3.28 8.07 -6.61
CA TRP A 67 4.02 8.17 -7.88
C TRP A 67 3.33 9.11 -8.87
N TRP A 68 2.01 8.97 -9.05
CA TRP A 68 1.22 9.81 -9.95
C TRP A 68 1.25 11.28 -9.53
N HIS A 69 1.07 11.58 -8.25
CA HIS A 69 1.10 12.95 -7.75
C HIS A 69 2.46 13.62 -8.01
N GLN A 70 3.56 12.88 -7.79
CA GLN A 70 4.91 13.41 -7.99
C GLN A 70 5.27 13.57 -9.48
N THR A 71 4.74 12.70 -10.35
CA THR A 71 5.06 12.71 -11.78
C THR A 71 4.12 13.55 -12.63
N ARG A 72 2.85 13.71 -12.26
CA ARG A 72 1.84 14.36 -13.12
C ARG A 72 1.24 15.63 -12.52
N VAL A 73 1.16 15.73 -11.20
CA VAL A 73 0.57 16.91 -10.53
C VAL A 73 1.63 17.96 -10.23
N LYS A 74 2.85 17.54 -9.90
CA LYS A 74 3.98 18.44 -9.64
C LYS A 74 4.79 18.83 -10.87
N GLN A 75 4.48 18.32 -12.07
CA GLN A 75 5.14 18.78 -13.29
C GLN A 75 4.70 20.23 -13.56
N PRO A 76 5.59 21.22 -13.46
CA PRO A 76 5.32 22.54 -14.00
C PRO A 76 5.45 22.44 -15.52
N GLU A 77 4.45 22.97 -16.22
CA GLU A 77 4.59 23.42 -17.61
C GLU A 77 5.85 24.28 -17.83
#